data_AF-A0A924RBM9-F1
#
_entry.id   AF-A0A924RBM9-F1
#
_cell.length_a   1.000
_cell.length_b   1.000
_cell.length_c   1.000
_cell.angle_alpha   90.00
_cell.angle_beta   90.00
_cell.angle_gamma   90.00
#
_symmetry.space_group_name_H-M   'P 1'
#
loop_
_entity.id
_entity.type
_entity.pdbx_description
1 polymer ?
#
loop_
_entity_poly.entity_id
_entity_poly.type
_entity_poly.pdbx_seq_one_letter_code
_entity_poly.pdbx_strand_id
1 'polypeptide(L)'
;RDLLADGDQLYATTAEGLAISDDDGATFTVDPDAPGLFVIAGDGTGTLAGIDTTGTIWTRSAGQDWVSGDTTDGTPQAFAVDGARIYVADDRGVAYTDDAGATWVVLQVRL
;
A
#
# COMPACT_ATOMS: atom_id res chain seq x y z
N ARG A 1 -9.02 3.55 -6.25
CA ARG A 1 -8.78 4.99 -6.02
C ARG A 1 -8.83 5.17 -4.53
N ASP A 2 -7.72 5.64 -3.98
CA ASP A 2 -7.41 5.67 -2.57
C ASP A 2 -6.62 6.94 -2.27
N LEU A 3 -6.62 7.37 -1.01
CA LEU A 3 -5.94 8.56 -0.54
C LEU A 3 -5.28 8.28 0.81
N LEU A 4 -3.99 8.53 0.89
CA LEU A 4 -3.18 8.36 2.09
C LEU A 4 -2.59 9.72 2.49
N ALA A 5 -2.68 10.03 3.78
CA ALA A 5 -1.86 11.06 4.42
C ALA A 5 -0.76 10.36 5.21
N ASP A 6 0.50 10.66 4.90
CA ASP A 6 1.67 10.05 5.54
C ASP A 6 2.74 11.12 5.81
N GLY A 7 2.93 11.45 7.09
CA GLY A 7 3.72 12.62 7.49
C GLY A 7 3.13 13.92 6.93
N ASP A 8 3.97 14.71 6.26
CA ASP A 8 3.60 15.98 5.61
C ASP A 8 3.20 15.79 4.13
N GLN A 9 3.08 14.55 3.65
CA GLN A 9 2.76 14.24 2.25
C GLN A 9 1.38 13.61 2.10
N LEU A 10 0.71 13.91 0.99
CA LEU A 10 -0.50 13.21 0.55
C LEU A 10 -0.20 12.39 -0.71
N TYR A 11 -0.76 11.18 -0.75
CA TYR A 11 -0.63 10.24 -1.85
C TYR A 11 -2.01 9.86 -2.35
N ALA A 12 -2.25 9.96 -3.66
CA ALA A 12 -3.53 9.64 -4.28
C ALA A 12 -3.34 8.64 -5.43
N THR A 13 -4.08 7.52 -5.40
CA THR A 13 -4.09 6.59 -6.54
C THR A 13 -5.06 7.08 -7.62
N THR A 14 -4.54 7.40 -8.80
CA THR A 14 -5.30 7.95 -9.93
C THR A 14 -5.25 7.05 -11.16
N ALA A 15 -5.96 7.40 -12.23
CA ALA A 15 -5.88 6.62 -13.48
C ALA A 15 -4.55 6.87 -14.21
N GLU A 16 -3.90 7.97 -13.90
CA GLU A 16 -2.65 8.44 -14.47
C GLU A 16 -1.42 7.92 -13.70
N GLY A 17 -1.61 7.34 -12.52
CA GLY A 17 -0.56 6.83 -11.64
C GLY A 17 -0.73 7.26 -10.18
N LEU A 18 0.29 7.00 -9.36
CA LEU A 18 0.36 7.52 -8.00
C LEU A 18 0.70 9.01 -8.06
N ALA A 19 -0.17 9.86 -7.53
CA ALA A 19 0.04 11.30 -7.45
C ALA A 19 0.42 11.71 -6.03
N ILE A 20 1.41 12.58 -5.89
CA ILE A 20 1.98 13.02 -4.62
C ILE A 20 1.78 14.53 -4.46
N SER A 21 1.39 14.97 -3.27
CA SER A 21 1.34 16.37 -2.86
C SER A 21 2.24 16.58 -1.65
N ASP A 22 3.03 17.66 -1.71
CA ASP A 22 3.90 18.16 -0.63
C ASP A 22 3.40 19.51 -0.08
N ASP A 23 2.16 19.89 -0.43
CA ASP A 23 1.58 21.22 -0.17
C ASP A 23 0.14 21.14 0.35
N ASP A 24 -0.09 20.20 1.28
CA ASP A 24 -1.39 19.96 1.93
C ASP A 24 -2.55 19.72 0.94
N GLY A 25 -2.25 19.12 -0.22
CA GLY A 25 -3.22 18.80 -1.26
C GLY A 25 -3.60 19.96 -2.18
N ALA A 26 -2.85 21.06 -2.16
CA ALA A 26 -3.08 22.17 -3.08
C ALA A 26 -2.70 21.81 -4.53
N THR A 27 -1.61 21.05 -4.72
CA THR A 27 -1.18 20.53 -6.01
C THR A 27 -0.69 19.09 -5.90
N PHE A 28 -0.80 18.34 -7.00
CA PHE A 28 -0.35 16.95 -7.09
C PHE A 28 0.51 16.75 -8.33
N THR A 29 1.60 16.00 -8.17
CA THR A 29 2.48 15.57 -9.27
C THR A 29 2.48 14.05 -9.33
N VAL A 30 2.34 13.49 -10.54
CA VAL A 30 2.41 12.04 -10.75
C VAL A 30 3.86 11.59 -10.57
N ASP A 31 4.07 10.57 -9.73
CA ASP A 31 5.32 9.84 -9.61
C ASP A 31 5.49 8.91 -10.82
N PRO A 32 6.46 9.19 -11.72
CA PRO A 32 6.64 8.41 -12.94
C PRO A 32 7.22 7.01 -12.68
N ASP A 33 7.84 6.79 -11.51
CA ASP A 33 8.50 5.54 -11.14
C ASP A 33 7.57 4.65 -10.31
N ALA A 34 6.40 5.16 -9.89
CA ALA A 34 5.43 4.39 -9.15
C ALA A 34 4.64 3.42 -10.03
N PRO A 35 4.38 2.19 -9.55
CA PRO A 35 3.47 1.26 -10.22
C PRO A 35 2.04 1.81 -10.22
N GLY A 36 1.19 1.27 -11.11
CA GLY A 36 -0.23 1.57 -11.12
C GLY A 36 -0.95 0.97 -9.92
N LEU A 37 -1.07 1.72 -8.83
CA LEU A 37 -1.66 1.25 -7.58
C LEU A 37 -3.18 1.44 -7.54
N PHE A 38 -3.89 0.45 -6.99
CA PHE A 38 -5.32 0.54 -6.67
C PHE A 38 -5.55 1.12 -5.27
N VAL A 39 -4.76 0.65 -4.30
CA VAL A 39 -4.73 1.07 -2.88
C VAL A 39 -3.29 1.34 -2.43
N ILE A 40 -3.14 2.20 -1.43
CA ILE A 40 -1.83 2.59 -0.86
C ILE A 40 -1.92 2.77 0.65
N ALA A 41 -0.87 2.37 1.38
CA ALA A 41 -0.71 2.64 2.79
C ALA A 41 0.75 2.99 3.12
N GLY A 42 0.95 3.70 4.22
CA GLY A 42 2.26 4.07 4.74
C GLY A 42 2.33 3.88 6.26
N ASP A 43 3.55 3.87 6.79
CA ASP A 43 3.82 3.60 8.21
C ASP A 43 4.14 4.86 9.06
N GLY A 44 4.05 6.07 8.50
CA GLY A 44 4.43 7.30 9.20
C GLY A 44 5.91 7.67 9.09
N THR A 45 6.75 6.78 8.54
CA THR A 45 8.21 6.95 8.50
C THR A 45 8.76 7.02 7.07
N GLY A 46 7.88 7.01 6.08
CA GLY A 46 8.20 7.02 4.65
C GLY A 46 8.26 5.64 4.01
N THR A 47 7.99 4.56 4.75
CA THR A 47 7.73 3.24 4.14
C THR A 47 6.33 3.25 3.56
N LEU A 48 6.21 2.89 2.30
CA LEU A 48 4.94 2.73 1.61
C LEU A 48 4.76 1.29 1.14
N ALA A 49 3.51 0.88 1.05
CA ALA A 49 3.13 -0.27 0.26
C ALA A 49 1.83 0.03 -0.50
N GLY A 50 1.58 -0.74 -1.55
CA GLY A 50 0.33 -0.68 -2.28
C GLY A 50 0.02 -1.99 -2.96
N ILE A 51 -1.19 -2.09 -3.49
CA ILE A 51 -1.64 -3.25 -4.27
C ILE A 51 -2.15 -2.72 -5.61
N ASP A 52 -1.69 -3.32 -6.71
CA ASP A 52 -2.16 -2.98 -8.05
C ASP A 52 -3.49 -3.69 -8.41
N THR A 53 -4.05 -3.39 -9.58
CA THR A 53 -5.34 -3.97 -10.00
C THR A 53 -5.31 -5.47 -10.28
N THR A 54 -4.13 -6.10 -10.32
CA THR A 54 -3.94 -7.54 -10.46
C THR A 54 -3.70 -8.24 -9.13
N GLY A 55 -3.61 -7.48 -8.02
CA GLY A 55 -3.37 -8.00 -6.69
C GLY A 55 -1.90 -8.05 -6.29
N THR A 56 -0.95 -7.65 -7.16
CA THR A 56 0.47 -7.64 -6.84
C THR A 56 0.74 -6.64 -5.71
N ILE A 57 1.45 -7.08 -4.68
CA ILE A 57 1.94 -6.21 -3.61
C ILE A 57 3.18 -5.48 -4.09
N TRP A 58 3.22 -4.18 -3.87
CA TRP A 58 4.37 -3.33 -4.13
C TRP A 58 4.80 -2.67 -2.81
N THR A 59 6.10 -2.62 -2.56
CA THR A 59 6.68 -1.99 -1.35
C THR A 59 7.74 -0.97 -1.73
N ARG A 60 7.89 0.07 -0.93
CA ARG A 60 8.91 1.11 -1.10
C ARG A 60 9.40 1.58 0.27
N SER A 61 10.67 1.32 0.58
CA SER A 61 11.32 1.93 1.74
C SER A 61 11.61 3.41 1.47
N ALA A 62 11.77 4.20 2.54
CA ALA A 62 12.08 5.63 2.41
C ALA A 62 13.30 5.90 1.52
N GLY A 63 13.10 6.67 0.44
CA GLY A 63 14.15 7.04 -0.51
C GLY A 63 14.68 5.90 -1.39
N GLN A 64 13.96 4.78 -1.51
CA GLN A 64 14.29 3.65 -2.38
C GLN A 64 13.23 3.46 -3.47
N ASP A 65 13.55 2.64 -4.46
CA ASP A 65 12.64 2.30 -5.56
C ASP A 65 11.54 1.33 -5.11
N TRP A 66 10.45 1.25 -5.88
CA TRP A 66 9.39 0.27 -5.67
C TRP A 66 9.86 -1.15 -6.01
N VAL A 67 9.50 -2.12 -5.17
CA VAL A 67 9.78 -3.54 -5.35
C VAL A 67 8.48 -4.32 -5.38
N SER A 68 8.27 -5.12 -6.43
CA SER A 68 7.15 -6.05 -6.53
C SER A 68 7.38 -7.30 -5.67
N GLY A 69 6.36 -7.68 -4.91
CA GLY A 69 6.25 -8.98 -4.25
C GLY A 69 5.32 -9.92 -5.01
N ASP A 70 4.69 -10.82 -4.24
CA ASP A 70 3.66 -11.73 -4.74
C ASP A 70 2.27 -11.07 -4.70
N THR A 71 1.25 -11.81 -5.14
CA THR A 71 -0.13 -11.34 -5.17
C THR A 71 -0.88 -11.64 -3.88
N THR A 72 -1.89 -10.84 -3.55
CA THR A 72 -2.83 -11.18 -2.49
C THR A 72 -3.66 -12.42 -2.83
N ASP A 73 -3.88 -13.32 -1.87
CA ASP A 73 -4.71 -14.52 -2.07
C ASP A 73 -6.21 -14.20 -2.23
N GLY A 74 -6.69 -13.09 -1.63
CA GLY A 74 -8.08 -12.65 -1.66
C GLY A 74 -8.22 -11.25 -2.28
N THR A 75 -9.46 -10.79 -2.45
CA THR A 75 -9.72 -9.40 -2.87
C THR A 75 -9.59 -8.48 -1.65
N PRO A 76 -8.58 -7.59 -1.60
CA PRO A 76 -8.39 -6.70 -0.46
C PRO A 76 -9.54 -5.69 -0.35
N GLN A 77 -10.11 -5.57 0.84
CA GLN A 77 -11.15 -4.61 1.20
C GLN A 77 -10.58 -3.47 2.06
N ALA A 78 -9.53 -3.74 2.82
CA ALA A 78 -8.73 -2.75 3.54
C ALA A 78 -7.25 -3.17 3.55
N PHE A 79 -6.36 -2.18 3.67
CA PHE A 79 -4.92 -2.34 3.56
C PHE A 79 -4.22 -1.44 4.59
N ALA A 80 -3.18 -1.96 5.26
CA ALA A 80 -2.39 -1.20 6.23
C ALA A 80 -0.96 -1.72 6.30
N VAL A 81 -0.03 -0.86 6.75
CA VAL A 81 1.40 -1.16 6.88
C VAL A 81 1.89 -0.78 8.28
N ASP A 82 2.78 -1.59 8.84
CA ASP A 82 3.53 -1.31 10.07
C ASP A 82 4.98 -1.78 9.86
N GLY A 83 5.86 -0.84 9.47
CA GLY A 83 7.20 -1.16 8.99
C GLY A 83 7.16 -2.06 7.75
N ALA A 84 7.81 -3.23 7.81
CA ALA A 84 7.79 -4.20 6.72
C ALA A 84 6.54 -5.08 6.69
N ARG A 85 5.73 -5.07 7.75
CA ARG A 85 4.53 -5.92 7.85
C ARG A 85 3.37 -5.26 7.13
N ILE A 86 2.67 -6.06 6.33
CA ILE A 86 1.51 -5.65 5.57
C ILE A 86 0.29 -6.40 6.08
N TYR A 87 -0.80 -5.68 6.33
CA TYR A 87 -2.09 -6.25 6.73
C TYR A 87 -3.12 -6.05 5.62
N VAL A 88 -3.92 -7.09 5.39
CA VAL A 88 -5.10 -7.04 4.52
C VAL A 88 -6.33 -7.48 5.31
N ALA A 89 -7.45 -6.82 5.05
CA ALA A 89 -8.76 -7.40 5.33
C ALA A 89 -9.32 -7.91 3.99
N ASP A 90 -9.60 -9.21 3.92
CA ASP A 90 -10.21 -9.87 2.75
C ASP A 90 -11.23 -10.93 3.19
N ASP A 91 -11.68 -11.77 2.26
CA ASP A 91 -12.70 -12.81 2.51
C ASP A 91 -12.28 -13.85 3.57
N ARG A 92 -11.00 -13.92 3.96
CA ARG A 92 -10.47 -14.79 5.02
C ARG A 92 -10.58 -14.16 6.41
N GLY A 93 -10.88 -12.86 6.49
CA GLY A 93 -10.75 -12.03 7.69
C GLY A 93 -9.55 -11.08 7.59
N VAL A 94 -8.93 -10.75 8.72
CA VAL A 94 -7.68 -9.98 8.72
C VAL A 94 -6.50 -10.95 8.61
N ALA A 95 -5.61 -10.72 7.65
CA ALA A 95 -4.38 -11.47 7.50
C ALA A 95 -3.18 -10.52 7.40
N TYR A 96 -1.98 -11.02 7.65
CA TYR A 96 -0.75 -10.28 7.41
C TYR A 96 0.31 -11.10 6.69
N THR A 97 1.24 -10.41 6.05
CA THR A 97 2.46 -10.94 5.45
C THR A 97 3.66 -10.12 5.93
N ASP A 98 4.79 -10.81 6.14
CA ASP A 98 6.09 -10.21 6.45
C ASP A 98 7.07 -10.33 5.25
N ASP A 99 6.61 -10.90 4.14
CA ASP A 99 7.41 -11.29 2.96
C ASP A 99 6.72 -10.90 1.65
N ALA A 100 6.04 -9.75 1.68
CA ALA A 100 5.39 -9.13 0.51
C ALA A 100 4.46 -10.07 -0.27
N GLY A 101 3.69 -10.90 0.45
CA GLY A 101 2.64 -11.76 -0.10
C GLY A 101 3.03 -13.22 -0.31
N ALA A 102 4.30 -13.61 -0.11
CA ALA A 102 4.73 -14.99 -0.31
C ALA A 102 4.11 -15.95 0.72
N THR A 103 3.91 -15.49 1.95
CA THR A 103 3.17 -16.21 2.98
C THR A 103 2.20 -15.30 3.74
N TRP A 104 1.08 -15.88 4.17
CA TRP A 104 0.01 -15.19 4.89
C TRP A 104 -0.33 -15.87 6.21
N VAL A 105 -0.51 -15.05 7.24
CA VAL A 105 -1.02 -15.47 8.55
C VAL A 105 -2.38 -14.83 8.78
N VAL A 106 -3.43 -15.66 8.83
CA VAL A 106 -4.80 -15.20 9.16
C VAL A 106 -4.93 -15.01 10.66
N LEU A 107 -5.27 -13.79 11.07
CA LEU A 107 -5.44 -13.41 12.46
C LEU A 107 -6.75 -13.98 13.02
N GLN A 108 -6.69 -14.45 14.27
CA GLN A 108 -7.86 -14.90 15.00
C GLN A 108 -8.40 -13.75 15.85
N VAL A 109 -9.65 -13.36 15.62
CA VAL A 109 -10.34 -12.42 16.50
C VAL A 109 -10.88 -13.19 17.70
N ARG A 110 -10.42 -12.84 18.91
CA ARG A 110 -11.02 -13.34 20.15
C ARG A 110 -12.03 -12.32 20.66
N LEU A 111 -13.22 -12.79 20.99
CA LEU A 111 -14.30 -12.02 21.60
C LEU A 111 -14.27 -12.16 23.13
#